data_AF-A0A496RGS9-F1
#
_entry.id   AF-A0A496RGS9-F1
#
_cell.length_a   1.000
_cell.length_b   1.000
_cell.length_c   1.000
_cell.angle_alpha   90.00
_cell.angle_beta   90.00
_cell.angle_gamma   90.00
#
_symmetry.space_group_name_H-M   'P 1'
#
loop_
_entity.id
_entity.type
_entity.pdbx_description
1 polymer ?
#
loop_
_entity_poly.entity_id
_entity_poly.type
_entity_poly.pdbx_seq_one_letter_code
_entity_poly.pdbx_strand_id
1 'polypeptide(L)'
;MKVVLTLLSVLIFLFLGGCVSLRGYLSQNRGRVVLRVKKPFGEGYLKKDYYLTQQGTLINLNDNKERVIRVLGLPDKVTYSLEGYYIWIYKSERLKVYFQGDYVRGFKRF
;
A
#
# COMPACT_ATOMS: atom_id res chain seq x y z
N MET A 1 -31.98 -38.04 -0.42
CA MET A 1 -32.06 -37.31 -1.71
C MET A 1 -31.87 -35.80 -1.58
N LYS A 2 -32.41 -35.09 -0.57
CA LYS A 2 -32.27 -33.62 -0.44
C LYS A 2 -30.82 -33.13 -0.32
N VAL A 3 -29.99 -33.81 0.50
CA VAL A 3 -28.58 -33.43 0.75
C VAL A 3 -27.71 -33.51 -0.51
N VAL A 4 -27.93 -34.53 -1.35
CA VAL A 4 -27.19 -34.70 -2.62
C VAL A 4 -27.55 -33.57 -3.59
N LEU A 5 -28.81 -33.17 -3.64
CA LEU A 5 -29.27 -32.06 -4.47
C LEU A 5 -28.67 -30.72 -4.01
N THR A 6 -28.50 -30.54 -2.69
CA THR A 6 -27.89 -29.32 -2.12
C THR A 6 -26.39 -29.26 -2.39
N LEU A 7 -25.70 -30.40 -2.33
CA LEU A 7 -24.28 -30.47 -2.68
C LEU A 7 -24.04 -30.15 -4.16
N LEU A 8 -24.90 -30.68 -5.05
CA LEU A 8 -24.83 -30.43 -6.49
C LEU A 8 -25.10 -28.96 -6.84
N SER A 9 -26.06 -28.30 -6.19
CA SER A 9 -26.30 -26.88 -6.44
C SER A 9 -25.14 -25.99 -5.99
N VAL A 10 -24.53 -26.28 -4.83
CA VAL A 10 -23.33 -25.55 -4.36
C VAL A 10 -22.16 -25.72 -5.32
N LEU A 11 -21.93 -26.94 -5.83
CA LEU A 11 -20.91 -27.21 -6.85
C LEU A 11 -21.17 -26.41 -8.14
N ILE A 12 -22.41 -26.35 -8.61
CA ILE A 12 -22.78 -25.59 -9.82
C ILE A 12 -22.56 -24.08 -9.62
N PHE A 13 -22.90 -23.54 -8.45
CA PHE A 13 -22.66 -22.13 -8.12
C PHE A 13 -21.16 -21.80 -8.06
N LEU A 14 -20.33 -22.71 -7.53
CA LEU A 14 -18.87 -22.55 -7.51
C LEU A 14 -18.27 -22.57 -8.93
N PHE A 15 -18.78 -23.41 -9.82
CA PHE A 15 -18.33 -23.46 -11.23
C PHE A 15 -18.71 -22.20 -12.01
N LEU A 16 -19.89 -21.63 -11.78
CA LEU A 16 -20.33 -20.41 -12.49
C LEU A 16 -19.67 -19.13 -11.95
N GLY A 17 -19.38 -19.06 -10.65
CA GLY A 17 -18.76 -17.89 -10.01
C GLY A 17 -17.22 -17.85 -10.07
N GLY A 18 -16.55 -19.02 -10.11
CA GLY A 18 -15.09 -19.12 -9.95
C GLY A 18 -14.28 -19.29 -11.25
N CYS A 19 -14.87 -19.81 -12.34
CA CYS A 19 -14.10 -20.20 -13.53
C CYS A 19 -13.85 -19.08 -14.56
N VAL A 20 -14.54 -17.95 -14.49
CA VAL A 20 -14.46 -16.93 -15.57
C VAL A 20 -13.27 -16.00 -15.40
N SER A 21 -12.82 -15.76 -14.16
CA SER A 21 -11.78 -14.76 -13.87
C SER A 21 -10.35 -15.24 -14.19
N LEU A 22 -10.09 -16.55 -14.20
CA LEU A 22 -8.73 -17.09 -14.42
C LEU A 22 -8.35 -17.21 -15.90
N ARG A 23 -9.34 -17.31 -16.80
CA ARG A 23 -9.11 -17.46 -18.25
C ARG A 23 -8.49 -16.22 -18.89
N GLY A 24 -8.64 -15.04 -18.26
CA GLY A 24 -7.99 -13.80 -18.69
C GLY A 24 -6.50 -13.68 -18.32
N TYR A 25 -6.00 -14.52 -17.41
CA TYR A 25 -4.64 -14.46 -16.87
C TYR A 25 -3.74 -15.63 -17.28
N LEU A 26 -4.32 -16.68 -17.86
CA LEU A 26 -3.61 -17.85 -18.35
C LEU A 26 -3.55 -17.82 -19.87
N SER A 27 -2.35 -17.62 -20.42
CA SER A 27 -2.07 -17.94 -21.82
C SER A 27 -1.12 -19.14 -21.85
N GLN A 28 -1.52 -20.20 -22.55
CA GLN A 28 -0.68 -21.39 -22.73
C GLN A 28 0.17 -21.19 -23.98
N ASN A 29 1.50 -21.17 -23.82
CA ASN A 29 2.43 -21.17 -24.95
C ASN A 29 3.39 -22.35 -24.78
N ARG A 30 3.37 -23.29 -25.74
CA ARG A 30 4.28 -24.46 -25.84
C ARG A 30 4.49 -25.24 -24.52
N GLY A 31 3.41 -25.66 -23.88
CA GLY A 31 3.47 -26.53 -22.70
C GLY A 31 3.92 -25.86 -21.40
N ARG A 32 4.15 -24.54 -21.39
CA ARG A 32 4.41 -23.78 -20.16
C ARG A 32 3.17 -22.96 -19.79
N VAL A 33 2.71 -23.13 -18.56
CA VAL A 33 1.70 -22.27 -17.95
C VAL A 33 2.39 -20.99 -17.52
N VAL A 34 2.14 -19.89 -18.25
CA VAL A 34 2.70 -18.58 -17.91
C VAL A 34 1.59 -17.76 -17.26
N LEU A 35 1.73 -17.53 -15.96
CA LEU A 35 0.83 -16.70 -15.18
C LEU A 35 1.26 -15.25 -15.38
N ARG A 36 0.58 -14.52 -16.28
CA ARG A 36 0.93 -13.13 -16.59
C ARG A 36 0.12 -12.21 -15.67
N VAL A 37 0.72 -11.81 -14.56
CA VAL A 37 0.17 -10.81 -13.64
C VAL A 37 0.05 -9.48 -14.40
N LYS A 38 -1.15 -9.17 -14.90
CA LYS A 38 -1.43 -7.98 -15.72
C LYS A 38 -1.72 -6.72 -14.89
N LYS A 39 -1.93 -6.90 -13.58
CA LYS A 39 -2.09 -5.81 -12.61
C LYS A 39 -1.13 -6.06 -11.44
N PRO A 40 -0.19 -5.15 -11.15
CA PRO A 40 0.51 -5.22 -9.86
C PRO A 40 -0.56 -5.22 -8.76
N PHE A 41 -0.40 -6.10 -7.76
CA PHE A 41 -1.11 -5.95 -6.49
C PHE A 41 -0.53 -4.70 -5.81
N GLY A 42 -1.10 -3.56 -6.16
CA GLY A 42 -0.64 -2.25 -5.77
C GLY A 42 -1.04 -1.24 -6.83
N GLU A 43 -1.72 -0.17 -6.42
CA GLU A 43 -1.82 1.02 -7.24
C GLU A 43 -0.39 1.42 -7.60
N GLY A 44 -0.01 1.24 -8.87
CA GLY A 44 1.27 1.64 -9.42
C GLY A 44 1.35 3.17 -9.48
N TYR A 45 1.26 3.82 -8.32
CA TYR A 45 1.84 5.12 -8.10
C TYR A 45 3.24 4.80 -7.57
N LEU A 46 4.29 5.27 -8.26
CA LEU A 46 5.62 5.36 -7.66
C LEU A 46 5.43 6.04 -6.32
N LYS A 47 5.44 5.26 -5.23
CA LYS A 47 5.34 5.79 -3.87
C LYS A 47 6.60 6.61 -3.72
N LYS A 48 6.49 7.91 -3.95
CA LYS A 48 7.66 8.78 -3.99
C LYS A 48 8.38 8.59 -2.67
N ASP A 49 9.66 8.22 -2.75
CA ASP A 49 10.52 8.04 -1.59
C ASP A 49 10.91 9.40 -0.96
N TYR A 50 10.19 10.46 -1.32
CA TYR A 50 10.42 11.81 -0.87
C TYR A 50 9.10 12.57 -0.72
N TYR A 51 9.11 13.55 0.16
CA TYR A 51 8.11 14.59 0.28
C TYR A 51 8.69 15.92 -0.18
N LEU A 52 7.97 16.58 -1.09
CA LEU A 52 8.27 17.95 -1.52
C LEU A 52 7.41 18.92 -0.70
N THR A 53 8.07 19.80 0.05
CA THR A 53 7.40 20.85 0.82
C THR A 53 6.85 21.95 -0.11
N GLN A 54 5.96 22.80 0.41
CA GLN A 54 5.46 23.96 -0.34
C GLN A 54 6.57 24.93 -0.73
N GLN A 55 7.65 25.00 0.06
CA GLN A 55 8.83 25.81 -0.24
C GLN A 55 9.80 25.15 -1.24
N GLY A 56 9.44 24.01 -1.83
CA GLY A 56 10.27 23.32 -2.82
C GLY A 56 11.44 22.54 -2.24
N THR A 57 11.48 22.33 -0.92
CA THR A 57 12.54 21.53 -0.27
C THR A 57 12.13 20.06 -0.22
N LEU A 58 13.10 19.17 -0.42
CA LEU A 58 12.90 17.72 -0.40
C LEU A 58 13.28 17.11 0.96
N ILE A 59 12.44 16.19 1.42
CA ILE A 59 12.68 15.29 2.55
C ILE A 59 12.59 13.87 2.03
N ASN A 60 13.65 13.09 2.14
CA ASN A 60 13.70 11.72 1.64
C ASN A 60 13.36 10.70 2.73
N LEU A 61 13.05 9.47 2.32
CA LEU A 61 13.14 8.32 3.21
C LEU A 61 14.56 8.22 3.77
N ASN A 62 14.65 7.75 5.01
CA ASN A 62 15.88 7.65 5.80
C ASN A 62 16.56 8.98 6.16
N ASP A 63 15.94 10.13 5.88
CA ASP A 63 16.35 11.37 6.54
C ASP A 63 16.13 11.25 8.04
N ASN A 64 16.99 11.91 8.82
CA ASN A 64 16.88 11.91 10.28
C ASN A 64 15.88 12.96 10.79
N LYS A 65 15.48 12.88 12.05
CA LYS A 65 14.54 13.85 12.67
C LYS A 65 15.04 15.28 12.60
N GLU A 66 16.34 15.51 12.77
CA GLU A 66 16.93 16.85 12.71
C GLU A 66 16.76 17.50 11.34
N ARG A 67 16.96 16.74 10.26
CA ARG A 67 16.71 17.20 8.89
C ARG A 67 15.25 17.60 8.73
N VAL A 68 14.32 16.79 9.23
CA VAL A 68 12.88 17.09 9.16
C VAL A 68 12.55 18.37 9.94
N ILE A 69 13.09 18.54 11.15
CA ILE A 69 12.89 19.76 11.96
C ILE A 69 13.45 20.99 11.24
N ARG A 70 14.62 20.89 10.60
CA ARG A 70 15.23 22.00 9.87
C ARG A 70 14.37 22.46 8.70
N VAL A 71 13.63 21.54 8.08
CA VAL A 71 12.83 21.80 6.87
C VAL A 71 11.38 22.19 7.20
N LEU A 72 10.73 21.50 8.14
CA LEU A 72 9.31 21.69 8.48
C LEU A 72 9.07 22.41 9.80
N GLY A 73 10.11 22.60 10.61
CA GLY A 73 9.98 23.05 12.00
C GLY A 73 9.58 21.92 12.95
N LEU A 74 9.15 22.30 14.16
CA LEU A 74 8.65 21.34 15.14
C LEU A 74 7.25 20.84 14.77
N PRO A 75 6.91 19.57 15.04
CA PRO A 75 5.59 19.03 14.75
C PRO A 75 4.51 19.62 15.65
N ASP A 76 3.30 19.83 15.12
CA ASP A 76 2.14 20.27 15.91
C ASP A 76 1.67 19.21 16.90
N LYS A 77 1.79 17.93 16.51
CA LYS A 77 1.44 16.80 17.36
C LYS A 77 2.35 15.62 17.09
N VAL A 78 2.63 14.90 18.16
CA VAL A 78 3.40 13.68 18.16
C VAL A 78 2.52 12.54 18.68
N THR A 79 2.58 11.38 18.05
CA THR A 79 1.88 10.16 18.48
C THR A 79 2.68 8.92 18.11
N TYR A 80 2.27 7.76 18.61
CA TYR A 80 2.84 6.46 18.24
C TYR A 80 1.77 5.56 17.62
N SER A 81 2.15 4.70 16.67
CA SER A 81 1.29 3.60 16.20
C SER A 81 1.57 2.32 16.99
N LEU A 82 0.59 1.41 16.98
CA LEU A 82 0.74 0.06 17.55
C LEU A 82 1.84 -0.76 16.86
N GLU A 83 2.18 -0.42 15.62
CA GLU A 83 3.24 -1.05 14.82
C GLU A 83 4.64 -0.50 15.16
N GLY A 84 4.75 0.41 16.15
CA GLY A 84 6.03 0.96 16.60
C GLY A 84 6.54 2.16 15.81
N TYR A 85 5.70 2.78 14.97
CA TYR A 85 6.08 4.03 14.30
C TYR A 85 5.87 5.22 15.21
N TYR A 86 6.85 6.13 15.23
CA TYR A 86 6.69 7.46 15.80
C TYR A 86 6.18 8.39 14.72
N ILE A 87 5.05 9.07 14.98
CA ILE A 87 4.31 9.82 13.98
C ILE A 87 4.30 11.29 14.36
N TRP A 88 4.83 12.11 13.48
CA TRP A 88 4.78 13.56 13.56
C TRP A 88 3.70 14.10 12.63
N ILE A 89 2.89 15.01 13.16
CA ILE A 89 1.75 15.59 12.45
C ILE A 89 2.01 17.08 12.28
N TYR A 90 1.99 17.54 11.03
CA TYR A 90 2.12 18.93 10.62
C TYR A 90 0.79 19.35 10.00
N LYS A 91 -0.02 20.13 10.73
CA LYS A 91 -1.37 20.54 10.33
C LYS A 91 -1.35 21.53 9.18
N SER A 92 -0.40 22.47 9.20
CA SER A 92 -0.21 23.47 8.12
C SER A 92 0.05 22.80 6.77
N GLU A 93 0.87 21.75 6.78
CA GLU A 93 1.25 20.97 5.60
C GLU A 93 0.31 19.80 5.29
N ARG A 94 -0.71 19.59 6.13
CA ARG A 94 -1.63 18.44 6.04
C ARG A 94 -0.86 17.12 5.90
N LEU A 95 0.21 16.97 6.69
CA LEU A 95 1.20 15.91 6.54
C LEU A 95 1.40 15.12 7.84
N LYS A 96 1.49 13.81 7.71
CA LYS A 96 2.06 12.92 8.72
C LYS A 96 3.39 12.36 8.23
N VAL A 97 4.41 12.45 9.07
CA VAL A 97 5.73 11.85 8.84
C VAL A 97 5.89 10.70 9.81
N TYR A 98 6.25 9.52 9.29
CA TYR A 98 6.40 8.29 10.06
C TYR A 98 7.89 8.02 10.24
N PHE A 99 8.29 7.77 11.47
CA PHE A 99 9.66 7.45 11.84
C PHE A 99 9.73 6.07 12.48
N GLN A 100 10.85 5.40 12.27
CA GLN A 100 11.24 4.21 13.03
C GLN A 100 12.65 4.45 13.56
N GLY A 101 12.79 4.54 14.88
CA GLY A 101 13.98 5.10 15.50
C GLY A 101 14.11 6.59 15.17
N ASP A 102 15.22 6.97 14.53
CA ASP A 102 15.51 8.36 14.15
C ASP A 102 15.21 8.67 12.67
N TYR A 103 14.85 7.67 11.88
CA TYR A 103 14.80 7.78 10.42
C TYR A 103 13.38 7.80 9.87
N VAL A 104 13.14 8.62 8.84
CA VAL A 104 11.86 8.68 8.11
C VAL A 104 11.63 7.37 7.37
N ARG A 105 10.45 6.77 7.57
CA ARG A 105 9.98 5.57 6.87
C ARG A 105 8.79 5.82 5.95
N GLY A 106 8.13 6.97 6.07
CA GLY A 106 7.04 7.30 5.17
C GLY A 106 6.37 8.62 5.43
N PHE A 107 5.50 8.97 4.49
CA PHE A 107 4.71 10.19 4.48
C PHE A 107 3.26 9.85 4.18
N LYS A 108 2.31 10.56 4.81
CA LYS A 108 0.88 10.46 4.49
C LYS A 108 0.24 11.85 4.56
N ARG A 109 -0.37 12.28 3.45
CA ARG A 109 -1.19 13.50 3.43
C ARG A 109 -2.61 13.22 3.93
N PHE A 110 -3.28 14.21 4.52
CA PHE A 110 -4.66 14.09 5.01
C PHE A 110 -5.49 15.37 4.82
#